data_AF-A0A2B5P9V6-F1
#
_entry.id   AF-A0A2B5P9V6-F1
#
_cell.length_a   1.000
_cell.length_b   1.000
_cell.length_c   1.000
_cell.angle_alpha   90.00
_cell.angle_beta   90.00
_cell.angle_gamma   90.00
#
_symmetry.space_group_name_H-M   'P 1'
#
loop_
_entity.id
_entity.type
_entity.pdbx_description
1 polymer ?
#
loop_
_entity_poly.entity_id
_entity_poly.type
_entity_poly.pdbx_seq_one_letter_code
_entity_poly.pdbx_strand_id
1 'polypeptide(L)' 'MKAIYEAYSNKRCISGRLYSGKTSEGMEIRFVLINDKIITVYPVY' A
#
# COMPACT_ATOMS: atom_id res chain seq x y z
N MET A 1 10.49 -1.91 6.56
CA MET A 1 10.71 -1.64 5.12
C MET A 1 10.25 -2.78 4.22
N LYS A 2 10.55 -4.05 4.54
CA LYS A 2 10.12 -5.23 3.74
C LYS A 2 8.60 -5.32 3.51
N ALA A 3 7.79 -5.16 4.56
CA ALA A 3 6.32 -5.21 4.48
C ALA A 3 5.72 -4.15 3.54
N ILE A 4 6.24 -2.91 3.61
CA ILE A 4 5.81 -1.81 2.74
C ILE A 4 6.17 -2.11 1.28
N TYR A 5 7.38 -2.59 1.01
CA TYR A 5 7.81 -2.92 -0.35
C TYR A 5 6.97 -4.06 -0.94
N GLU A 6 6.74 -5.11 -0.16
CA GLU A 6 5.91 -6.24 -0.55
C GLU A 6 4.49 -5.80 -0.89
N ALA A 7 3.82 -5.09 0.02
CA ALA A 7 2.48 -4.55 -0.23
C ALA A 7 2.47 -3.53 -1.38
N TYR A 8 3.53 -2.72 -1.56
CA TYR A 8 3.62 -1.78 -2.68
C TYR A 8 3.75 -2.49 -4.03
N SER A 9 4.43 -3.64 -4.07
CA SER A 9 4.63 -4.44 -5.28
C SER A 9 3.34 -5.08 -5.77
N ASN A 10 2.43 -5.44 -4.86
CA ASN A 10 1.13 -6.05 -5.16
C ASN A 10 -0.06 -5.10 -4.96
N LYS A 11 0.21 -3.79 -4.83
CA LYS A 11 -0.83 -2.79 -4.57
C LYS A 11 -1.87 -2.75 -5.67
N ARG A 12 -3.12 -2.49 -5.28
CA ARG A 12 -4.26 -2.28 -6.17
C ARG A 12 -4.90 -0.94 -5.85
N CYS A 13 -5.38 -0.24 -6.87
CA CYS A 13 -6.13 0.99 -6.66
C CYS A 13 -7.47 0.67 -6.01
N ILE A 14 -7.79 1.35 -4.90
CA ILE A 14 -9.11 1.28 -4.26
C ILE A 14 -9.97 2.42 -4.78
N SER A 15 -9.46 3.65 -4.72
CA SER A 15 -10.19 4.85 -5.13
C SER A 15 -9.25 6.04 -5.28
N GLY A 16 -9.29 6.69 -6.45
CA GLY A 16 -8.48 7.88 -6.74
C GLY A 16 -6.99 7.63 -6.51
N ARG A 17 -6.44 8.24 -5.46
CA ARG A 17 -5.02 8.15 -5.07
C ARG A 17 -4.76 7.10 -3.98
N LEU A 18 -5.80 6.42 -3.51
CA LEU A 18 -5.73 5.40 -2.47
C LEU A 18 -5.50 4.03 -3.07
N TYR A 19 -4.43 3.38 -2.64
CA TYR A 19 -4.06 2.02 -3.02
C TYR A 19 -3.98 1.13 -1.78
N SER A 20 -4.15 -0.17 -1.96
CA SER A 20 -3.97 -1.17 -0.91
C SER A 20 -3.19 -2.36 -1.43
N GLY A 21 -2.28 -2.87 -0.61
CA GLY A 21 -1.54 -4.10 -0.85
C GLY A 21 -1.53 -4.97 0.39
N LYS A 22 -1.21 -6.24 0.22
CA LYS A 22 -1.16 -7.21 1.31
C LYS A 22 0.22 -7.83 1.42
N THR A 23 0.72 -7.99 2.64
CA THR A 23 1.91 -8.80 2.87
C THR A 23 1.56 -10.29 2.77
N SER A 24 2.58 -11.14 2.64
CA SER A 24 2.45 -12.61 2.73
C SER A 24 1.92 -13.09 4.07
N GLU A 25 2.11 -12.29 5.13
CA GLU A 25 1.54 -12.53 6.46
C GLU A 25 0.06 -12.10 6.56
N GLY A 26 -0.53 -11.57 5.48
CA GLY A 26 -1.94 -11.18 5.41
C GLY A 26 -2.24 -9.76 5.86
N MET A 27 -1.23 -8.99 6.29
CA MET A 27 -1.38 -7.61 6.74
C MET A 27 -1.69 -6.70 5.55
N GLU A 28 -2.81 -5.97 5.63
CA GLU A 28 -3.16 -4.97 4.63
C GLU A 28 -2.47 -3.64 4.95
N ILE A 29 -1.87 -3.03 3.92
CA ILE A 29 -1.23 -1.73 3.99
C ILE A 29 -1.86 -0.83 2.93
N ARG A 30 -2.30 0.35 3.36
CA ARG A 30 -2.83 1.38 2.46
C ARG A 30 -1.79 2.44 2.16
N PHE A 31 -1.85 2.95 0.93
CA PHE A 31 -0.95 3.95 0.38
C PHE A 31 -1.75 5.09 -0.23
N VAL A 32 -1.28 6.32 -0.03
CA VAL A 32 -1.68 7.47 -0.85
C VAL A 32 -0.55 7.79 -1.82
N LEU A 33 -0.84 7.72 -3.12
CA LEU A 33 0.14 7.97 -4.18
C LEU A 33 -0.15 9.28 -4.92
N ILE A 34 0.91 10.06 -5.16
CA ILE A 34 0.88 11.20 -6.08
C ILE A 34 2.05 11.03 -7.04
N ASN A 35 1.77 11.00 -8.35
CA ASN A 35 2.79 10.77 -9.39
C ASN A 35 3.68 9.55 -9.08
N ASP A 36 3.05 8.42 -8.73
CA ASP A 36 3.68 7.15 -8.34
C ASP A 36 4.62 7.21 -7.13
N LYS A 37 4.61 8.30 -6.36
CA LYS A 37 5.34 8.44 -5.11
C LYS A 37 4.43 8.27 -3.91
N ILE A 38 4.91 7.53 -2.91
CA ILE A 38 4.21 7.36 -1.63
C ILE A 38 4.27 8.67 -0.85
N ILE A 39 3.11 9.22 -0.52
CA ILE A 39 2.96 10.40 0.36
C ILE A 39 2.59 9.97 1.78
N THR A 40 1.86 8.88 1.91
CA THR A 40 1.42 8.33 3.19
C THR A 40 1.24 6.83 3.08
N VAL A 41 1.59 6.13 4.16
CA VAL A 41 1.41 4.68 4.31
C VAL A 41 0.89 4.39 5.72
N TYR A 42 -0.11 3.52 5.83
CA TYR A 42 -0.62 3.09 7.14
C TYR A 42 -1.14 1.64 7.07
N PRO A 43 -0.99 0.89 8.17
CA PRO A 43 -1.56 -0.44 8.28
C PRO A 43 -3.09 -0.37 8.41
N VAL A 44 -3.77 -1.41 7.93
CA VAL A 44 -5.19 -1.65 8.19
C VAL A 44 -5.29 -2.89 9.07
N TYR A 45 -5.97 -2.75 10.20
CA TYR A 45 -6.28 -3.82 11.14
C TYR A 45 -7.73 -4.25 10.98
#